data_AF-A0A7S7NW75-F1
#
_entry.id   AF-A0A7S7NW75-F1
#
_cell.length_a   1.000
_cell.length_b   1.000
_cell.length_c   1.000
_cell.angle_alpha   90.00
_cell.angle_beta   90.00
_cell.angle_gamma   90.00
#
_symmetry.space_group_name_H-M   'P 1'
#
loop_
_entity.id
_entity.type
_entity.pdbx_description
1 polymer ?
#
loop_
_entity_poly.entity_id
_entity_poly.type
_entity_poly.pdbx_seq_one_letter_code
_entity_poly.pdbx_strand_id
1 'polypeptide(L)'
;MEQLDEIKDTLNEFASGLHLEEEELPGIFDAGLLETSQQLEERIAAVFPVEIAKLSLGLRLATKLLVDDPSPEPMALVLNEFGSLVVEMNAELRRQREGAEWHLSRQYGELAEHLSDAPKPAENQGFKELPRMLVESPWLRTEFEVLAHAAGLNLGRTPFARGFSKASAKRWSRKVGRTPAGRLSAALDHLQHGIEYRARQVWFLRRSTTDEASLPLIYACAHADVFPDFHHSLTEAGLGLEIAKLKGLALGLQLPDFALCFDSADWMAQYALNYLLPPSPGEWAVRQASQLEHLLRSRLSRWYFCAYDHRLEPLEMTAGVLRIGRPLFYERVAAHALLEYSLLQGVAFTRASAPFYVDAMATLELEFLLLFDCYLLRLLYYPRLKAPEGWCEYLGALHALHYLGHRSGELDTFRHVFLARRGLRSALEILYRTTHNHSALN
;
A
#
# COMPACT_ATOMS: atom_id res chain seq x y z
N MET A 1 -32.33 0.17 2.45
CA MET A 1 -31.91 -0.07 1.05
C MET A 1 -31.74 1.25 0.31
N GLU A 2 -32.77 2.11 0.26
CA GLU A 2 -32.69 3.47 -0.28
C GLU A 2 -31.62 4.33 0.42
N GLN A 3 -31.49 4.20 1.75
CA GLN A 3 -30.50 4.92 2.56
C GLN A 3 -29.04 4.71 2.12
N LEU A 4 -28.65 3.54 1.59
CA LEU A 4 -27.27 3.32 1.12
C LEU A 4 -26.99 4.04 -0.20
N ASP A 5 -28.01 4.17 -1.05
CA ASP A 5 -27.89 4.93 -2.30
C ASP A 5 -27.80 6.43 -2.01
N GLU A 6 -28.58 6.92 -1.04
CA GLU A 6 -28.50 8.30 -0.57
C GLU A 6 -27.12 8.62 0.01
N ILE A 7 -26.57 7.76 0.88
CA ILE A 7 -25.21 7.92 1.40
C ILE A 7 -24.20 7.99 0.26
N LYS A 8 -24.32 7.10 -0.74
CA LYS A 8 -23.43 7.08 -1.91
C LYS A 8 -23.53 8.38 -2.72
N ASP A 9 -24.73 8.91 -2.94
CA ASP A 9 -24.92 10.16 -3.68
C ASP A 9 -24.36 11.36 -2.89
N THR A 10 -24.63 11.46 -1.58
CA THR A 10 -24.09 12.52 -0.72
C THR A 10 -22.56 12.44 -0.59
N LEU A 11 -21.96 11.24 -0.59
CA LEU A 11 -20.49 11.08 -0.59
C LEU A 11 -19.86 11.64 -1.86
N ASN A 12 -20.47 11.40 -3.03
CA ASN A 12 -19.97 11.90 -4.31
C ASN A 12 -20.14 13.42 -4.42
N GLU A 13 -21.22 13.97 -3.88
CA GLU A 13 -21.45 15.41 -3.77
C GLU A 13 -20.38 16.05 -2.86
N PHE A 14 -20.13 15.48 -1.69
CA PHE A 14 -19.08 15.96 -0.78
C PHE A 14 -17.70 15.92 -1.44
N ALA A 15 -17.36 14.81 -2.10
CA ALA A 15 -16.11 14.66 -2.82
C ALA A 15 -15.95 15.69 -3.96
N SER A 16 -17.04 16.00 -4.66
CA SER A 16 -17.06 17.03 -5.69
C SER A 16 -16.80 18.42 -5.09
N GLY A 17 -17.40 18.72 -3.93
CA GLY A 17 -17.15 19.95 -3.18
C GLY A 17 -15.73 20.07 -2.60
N LEU A 18 -14.99 18.96 -2.46
CA LEU A 18 -13.57 18.96 -2.12
C LEU A 18 -12.63 19.17 -3.31
N HIS A 19 -13.19 19.23 -4.52
CA HIS A 19 -12.44 19.43 -5.76
C HIS A 19 -11.27 18.43 -5.87
N LEU A 20 -11.54 17.13 -5.63
CA LEU A 20 -10.50 16.09 -5.58
C LEU A 20 -9.68 15.99 -6.88
N GLU A 21 -10.19 16.52 -8.00
CA GLU A 21 -9.54 16.50 -9.31
C GLU A 21 -8.80 17.81 -9.65
N GLU A 22 -8.89 18.87 -8.84
CA GLU A 22 -8.26 20.16 -9.15
C GLU A 22 -6.78 20.22 -8.75
N GLU A 23 -6.00 21.05 -9.45
CA GLU A 23 -4.55 21.22 -9.18
C GLU A 23 -4.29 22.24 -8.07
N GLU A 24 -5.12 23.28 -7.96
CA GLU A 24 -5.01 24.33 -6.95
C GLU A 24 -6.03 24.15 -5.82
N LEU A 25 -5.82 24.84 -4.70
CA LEU A 25 -6.83 24.92 -3.64
C LEU A 25 -7.85 26.01 -4.01
N PRO A 26 -9.17 25.71 -3.94
CA PRO A 26 -10.20 26.72 -4.08
C PRO A 26 -9.99 27.87 -3.10
N GLY A 27 -10.16 29.11 -3.58
CA GLY A 27 -10.06 30.29 -2.72
C GLY A 27 -11.18 30.42 -1.69
N ILE A 28 -12.26 29.65 -1.84
CA ILE A 28 -13.43 29.63 -0.95
C ILE A 28 -14.01 28.21 -0.94
N PHE A 29 -14.31 27.69 0.26
CA PHE A 29 -15.23 26.58 0.46
C PHE A 29 -16.53 27.14 1.05
N ASP A 30 -17.69 26.69 0.55
CA ASP A 30 -18.98 27.31 0.90
C ASP A 30 -19.77 26.52 1.95
N ALA A 31 -20.89 27.11 2.37
CA ALA A 31 -21.80 26.50 3.32
C ALA A 31 -22.45 25.19 2.81
N GLY A 32 -22.47 24.97 1.49
CA GLY A 32 -22.99 23.75 0.87
C GLY A 32 -22.12 22.54 1.19
N LEU A 33 -20.80 22.69 1.25
CA LEU A 33 -19.90 21.62 1.69
C LEU A 33 -20.17 21.23 3.16
N LEU A 34 -20.38 22.21 4.03
CA LEU A 34 -20.72 21.96 5.44
C LEU A 34 -22.08 21.28 5.59
N GLU A 35 -23.10 21.75 4.86
CA GLU A 35 -24.42 21.12 4.83
C GLU A 35 -24.34 19.66 4.37
N THR A 36 -23.58 19.40 3.31
CA THR A 36 -23.37 18.04 2.79
C THR A 36 -22.71 17.13 3.83
N SER A 37 -21.70 17.64 4.57
CA SER A 37 -21.06 16.88 5.65
C SER A 37 -22.01 16.58 6.83
N GLN A 38 -22.95 17.49 7.13
CA GLN A 38 -23.98 17.25 8.14
C GLN A 38 -24.97 16.17 7.67
N GLN A 39 -25.42 16.23 6.43
CA GLN A 39 -26.28 15.20 5.85
C GLN A 39 -25.59 13.82 5.86
N LEU A 40 -24.28 13.76 5.60
CA LEU A 40 -23.50 12.54 5.73
C LEU A 40 -23.52 12.00 7.16
N GLU A 41 -23.26 12.83 8.16
CA GLU A 41 -23.29 12.41 9.57
C GLU A 41 -24.64 11.78 9.95
N GLU A 42 -25.74 12.45 9.62
CA GLU A 42 -27.10 11.98 9.93
C GLU A 42 -27.41 10.65 9.24
N ARG A 43 -27.09 10.52 7.94
CA ARG A 43 -27.36 9.30 7.17
C ARG A 43 -26.48 8.14 7.60
N ILE A 44 -25.20 8.40 7.90
CA ILE A 44 -24.26 7.36 8.34
C ILE A 44 -24.65 6.87 9.73
N ALA A 45 -24.98 7.76 10.67
CA ALA A 45 -25.44 7.38 12.00
C ALA A 45 -26.73 6.53 11.99
N ALA A 46 -27.57 6.68 10.96
CA ALA A 46 -28.79 5.89 10.81
C ALA A 46 -28.54 4.45 10.32
N VAL A 47 -27.40 4.18 9.67
CA VAL A 47 -27.15 2.91 8.95
C VAL A 47 -25.94 2.14 9.48
N PHE A 48 -24.89 2.84 9.89
CA PHE A 48 -23.63 2.26 10.31
C PHE A 48 -23.49 2.22 11.84
N PRO A 49 -22.62 1.35 12.37
CA PRO A 49 -22.28 1.32 13.80
C PRO A 49 -21.80 2.67 14.33
N VAL A 50 -21.91 2.85 15.65
CA VAL A 50 -21.56 4.09 16.37
C VAL A 50 -20.11 4.50 16.13
N GLU A 51 -19.21 3.53 15.96
CA GLU A 51 -17.79 3.76 15.69
C GLU A 51 -17.57 4.51 14.37
N ILE A 52 -18.31 4.13 13.32
CA ILE A 52 -18.26 4.79 12.00
C ILE A 52 -19.00 6.13 12.05
N ALA A 53 -20.11 6.20 12.78
CA ALA A 53 -20.84 7.46 12.98
C ALA A 53 -19.96 8.53 13.65
N LYS A 54 -19.10 8.15 14.60
CA LYS A 54 -18.12 9.07 15.22
C LYS A 54 -17.13 9.65 14.20
N LEU A 55 -16.70 8.87 13.22
CA LEU A 55 -15.82 9.36 12.14
C LEU A 55 -16.54 10.40 11.28
N SER A 56 -17.83 10.21 10.98
CA SER A 56 -18.60 11.21 10.23
C SER A 56 -18.78 12.53 10.99
N LEU A 57 -18.87 12.49 12.33
CA LEU A 57 -18.82 13.70 13.15
C LEU A 57 -17.44 14.39 13.08
N GLY A 58 -16.35 13.61 13.13
CA GLY A 58 -14.98 14.12 12.93
C GLY A 58 -14.85 14.85 11.60
N LEU A 59 -15.32 14.23 10.52
CA LEU A 59 -15.36 14.84 9.18
C LEU A 59 -16.13 16.15 9.15
N ARG A 60 -17.32 16.23 9.77
CA ARG A 60 -18.09 17.48 9.83
C ARG A 60 -17.34 18.58 10.59
N LEU A 61 -16.71 18.24 11.70
CA LEU A 61 -15.93 19.22 12.48
C LEU A 61 -14.72 19.73 11.69
N ALA A 62 -14.00 18.85 11.00
CA ALA A 62 -12.92 19.22 10.09
C ALA A 62 -13.42 20.12 8.94
N THR A 63 -14.59 19.76 8.36
CA THR A 63 -15.21 20.53 7.28
C THR A 63 -15.58 21.93 7.73
N LYS A 64 -16.10 22.08 8.95
CA LYS A 64 -16.38 23.39 9.54
C LYS A 64 -15.11 24.25 9.62
N LEU A 65 -13.99 23.68 10.09
CA LEU A 65 -12.71 24.40 10.15
C LEU A 65 -12.27 24.85 8.76
N LEU A 66 -12.44 24.01 7.74
CA LEU A 66 -12.09 24.34 6.36
C LEU A 66 -12.95 25.46 5.78
N VAL A 67 -14.25 25.48 6.07
CA VAL A 67 -15.16 26.55 5.63
C VAL A 67 -14.89 27.86 6.36
N ASP A 68 -14.58 27.79 7.67
CA ASP A 68 -14.26 28.96 8.49
C ASP A 68 -12.90 29.58 8.11
N ASP A 69 -11.90 28.77 7.75
CA ASP A 69 -10.55 29.17 7.35
C ASP A 69 -10.00 28.32 6.19
N PRO A 70 -10.34 28.64 4.92
CA PRO A 70 -9.87 27.91 3.74
C PRO A 70 -8.34 27.94 3.60
N SER A 71 -7.68 26.87 4.04
CA SER A 71 -6.22 26.73 3.94
C SER A 71 -5.78 25.26 3.81
N PRO A 72 -4.51 24.99 3.44
CA PRO A 72 -4.01 23.62 3.30
C PRO A 72 -4.10 22.79 4.59
N GLU A 73 -4.06 23.41 5.76
CA GLU A 73 -4.04 22.70 7.04
C GLU A 73 -5.41 22.08 7.40
N PRO A 74 -6.55 22.83 7.42
CA PRO A 74 -7.87 22.24 7.57
C PRO A 74 -8.23 21.28 6.43
N MET A 75 -7.74 21.51 5.20
CA MET A 75 -7.98 20.60 4.08
C MET A 75 -7.31 19.24 4.30
N ALA A 76 -6.07 19.22 4.82
CA ALA A 76 -5.39 17.98 5.17
C ALA A 76 -6.18 17.18 6.23
N LEU A 77 -6.73 17.86 7.23
CA LEU A 77 -7.57 17.25 8.25
C LEU A 77 -8.86 16.66 7.64
N VAL A 78 -9.56 17.41 6.78
CA VAL A 78 -10.77 16.92 6.09
C VAL A 78 -10.47 15.68 5.27
N LEU A 79 -9.37 15.66 4.51
CA LEU A 79 -8.98 14.51 3.69
C LEU A 79 -8.62 13.29 4.54
N ASN A 80 -7.98 13.50 5.70
CA ASN A 80 -7.64 12.43 6.63
C ASN A 80 -8.90 11.79 7.25
N GLU A 81 -9.81 12.62 7.75
CA GLU A 81 -11.10 12.17 8.32
C GLU A 81 -11.95 11.49 7.25
N PHE A 82 -12.00 12.05 6.03
CA PHE A 82 -12.77 11.49 4.93
C PHE A 82 -12.20 10.15 4.46
N GLY A 83 -10.88 10.04 4.33
CA GLY A 83 -10.19 8.79 3.98
C GLY A 83 -10.48 7.69 5.00
N SER A 84 -10.34 8.01 6.29
CA SER A 84 -10.63 7.08 7.40
C SER A 84 -12.08 6.59 7.37
N LEU A 85 -13.03 7.51 7.15
CA LEU A 85 -14.44 7.18 7.03
C LEU A 85 -14.71 6.23 5.86
N VAL A 86 -14.14 6.51 4.68
CA VAL A 86 -14.30 5.68 3.47
C VAL A 86 -13.78 4.26 3.70
N VAL A 87 -12.61 4.13 4.33
CA VAL A 87 -11.98 2.83 4.62
C VAL A 87 -12.84 2.01 5.58
N GLU A 88 -13.28 2.60 6.69
CA GLU A 88 -14.06 1.90 7.71
C GLU A 88 -15.47 1.54 7.22
N MET A 89 -16.11 2.41 6.44
CA MET A 89 -17.38 2.08 5.77
C MET A 89 -17.23 0.90 4.82
N ASN A 90 -16.16 0.86 4.03
CA ASN A 90 -15.92 -0.25 3.11
C ASN A 90 -15.65 -1.55 3.88
N ALA A 91 -14.89 -1.50 4.97
CA ALA A 91 -14.64 -2.64 5.85
C ALA A 91 -15.93 -3.20 6.47
N GLU A 92 -16.84 -2.33 6.91
CA GLU A 92 -18.14 -2.73 7.45
C GLU A 92 -19.06 -3.33 6.37
N LEU A 93 -19.11 -2.76 5.17
CA LEU A 93 -19.87 -3.33 4.07
C LEU A 93 -19.38 -4.73 3.68
N ARG A 94 -18.07 -4.99 3.75
CA ARG A 94 -17.51 -6.33 3.51
C ARG A 94 -17.92 -7.37 4.55
N ARG A 95 -18.43 -6.97 5.72
CA ARG A 95 -19.02 -7.89 6.71
C ARG A 95 -20.47 -8.26 6.36
N GLN A 96 -21.12 -7.46 5.53
CA GLN A 96 -22.47 -7.70 5.05
C GLN A 96 -22.44 -8.56 3.80
N ARG A 97 -23.48 -9.38 3.60
CA ARG A 97 -23.55 -10.34 2.50
C ARG A 97 -23.33 -9.72 1.12
N GLU A 98 -24.01 -8.61 0.83
CA GLU A 98 -23.96 -7.98 -0.50
C GLU A 98 -22.61 -7.29 -0.76
N GLY A 99 -22.03 -6.62 0.24
CA GLY A 99 -20.71 -6.03 0.14
C GLY A 99 -19.60 -7.08 0.05
N ALA A 100 -19.72 -8.20 0.78
CA ALA A 100 -18.86 -9.36 0.63
C ALA A 100 -18.96 -9.99 -0.78
N GLU A 101 -20.16 -10.12 -1.36
CA GLU A 101 -20.33 -10.59 -2.73
C GLU A 101 -19.71 -9.59 -3.74
N TRP A 102 -19.82 -8.29 -3.50
CA TRP A 102 -19.17 -7.26 -4.32
C TRP A 102 -17.66 -7.45 -4.32
N HIS A 103 -17.07 -7.53 -3.13
CA HIS A 103 -15.64 -7.72 -2.94
C HIS A 103 -15.13 -9.00 -3.61
N LEU A 104 -15.79 -10.12 -3.41
CA LEU A 104 -15.48 -11.37 -4.11
C LEU A 104 -15.57 -11.22 -5.64
N SER A 105 -16.61 -10.54 -6.14
CA SER A 105 -16.77 -10.32 -7.58
C SER A 105 -15.66 -9.43 -8.16
N ARG A 106 -15.15 -8.46 -7.38
CA ARG A 106 -14.02 -7.59 -7.73
C ARG A 106 -12.73 -8.40 -7.81
N GLN A 107 -12.39 -9.16 -6.77
CA GLN A 107 -11.20 -10.03 -6.73
C GLN A 107 -11.16 -11.02 -7.90
N TYR A 108 -12.30 -11.69 -8.16
CA TYR A 108 -12.43 -12.57 -9.32
C TYR A 108 -12.25 -11.81 -10.65
N GLY A 109 -12.82 -10.60 -10.74
CA GLY A 109 -12.76 -9.77 -11.93
C GLY A 109 -11.35 -9.30 -12.28
N GLU A 110 -10.58 -8.86 -11.29
CA GLU A 110 -9.19 -8.42 -11.45
C GLU A 110 -8.30 -9.56 -11.96
N LEU A 111 -8.40 -10.75 -11.37
CA LEU A 111 -7.67 -11.92 -11.85
C LEU A 111 -8.14 -12.34 -13.25
N ALA A 112 -9.45 -12.38 -13.50
CA ALA A 112 -9.98 -12.77 -14.80
C ALA A 112 -9.56 -11.81 -15.92
N GLU A 113 -9.45 -10.50 -15.64
CA GLU A 113 -8.98 -9.49 -16.61
C GLU A 113 -7.55 -9.78 -17.07
N HIS A 114 -6.66 -10.18 -16.16
CA HIS A 114 -5.24 -10.42 -16.46
C HIS A 114 -4.93 -11.86 -16.91
N LEU A 115 -5.88 -12.78 -16.78
CA LEU A 115 -5.74 -14.18 -17.21
C LEU A 115 -6.48 -14.52 -18.52
N SER A 116 -7.55 -13.79 -18.87
CA SER A 116 -8.39 -14.12 -20.04
C SER A 116 -7.79 -13.69 -21.38
N ASP A 117 -7.16 -12.52 -21.41
CA ASP A 117 -6.36 -12.07 -22.54
C ASP A 117 -4.95 -12.56 -22.22
N ALA A 118 -4.55 -13.70 -22.81
CA ALA A 118 -3.33 -14.46 -22.49
C ALA A 118 -2.27 -13.57 -21.84
N PRO A 119 -1.82 -13.89 -20.60
CA PRO A 119 -1.14 -12.95 -19.73
C PRO A 119 -0.18 -12.09 -20.53
N LYS A 120 -0.17 -10.78 -20.32
CA LYS A 120 0.77 -9.86 -20.98
C LYS A 120 2.05 -9.60 -20.14
N PRO A 121 2.81 -10.60 -19.63
CA PRO A 121 4.20 -10.40 -19.32
C PRO A 121 4.93 -9.71 -20.46
N ALA A 122 5.85 -8.83 -20.08
CA ALA A 122 6.90 -8.36 -20.96
C ALA A 122 7.71 -9.53 -21.60
N GLU A 123 7.56 -10.78 -21.09
CA GLU A 123 8.32 -11.95 -21.51
C GLU A 123 7.50 -13.21 -21.94
N ASN A 124 6.15 -13.22 -22.05
CA ASN A 124 5.36 -14.45 -22.36
C ASN A 124 4.36 -14.42 -23.53
N GLN A 125 4.76 -15.05 -24.63
CA GLN A 125 4.34 -16.36 -25.20
C GLN A 125 2.88 -16.92 -25.09
N GLY A 126 1.90 -16.26 -24.48
CA GLY A 126 0.48 -16.68 -24.62
C GLY A 126 0.08 -18.01 -23.94
N PHE A 127 0.34 -18.16 -22.64
CA PHE A 127 0.05 -19.39 -21.87
C PHE A 127 -1.44 -19.69 -21.67
N LYS A 128 -1.99 -20.57 -22.51
CA LYS A 128 -3.40 -20.99 -22.46
C LYS A 128 -3.76 -21.84 -21.24
N GLU A 129 -2.79 -22.54 -20.65
CA GLU A 129 -3.04 -23.48 -19.55
C GLU A 129 -2.98 -22.84 -18.17
N LEU A 130 -2.30 -21.70 -18.03
CA LEU A 130 -2.11 -21.01 -16.75
C LEU A 130 -3.43 -20.73 -16.00
N PRO A 131 -4.51 -20.24 -16.65
CA PRO A 131 -5.77 -19.99 -15.94
C PRO A 131 -6.34 -21.27 -15.31
N ARG A 132 -6.22 -22.43 -15.97
CA ARG A 132 -6.67 -23.72 -15.44
C ARG A 132 -5.83 -24.15 -14.26
N MET A 133 -4.51 -24.07 -14.39
CA MET A 133 -3.57 -24.46 -13.33
C MET A 133 -3.73 -23.61 -12.07
N LEU A 134 -3.99 -22.31 -12.22
CA LEU A 134 -4.26 -21.42 -11.08
C LEU A 134 -5.55 -21.79 -10.34
N VAL A 135 -6.62 -22.15 -11.05
CA VAL A 135 -7.88 -22.61 -10.43
C VAL A 135 -7.71 -23.95 -9.69
N GLU A 136 -6.76 -24.76 -10.14
CA GLU A 136 -6.36 -26.02 -9.49
C GLU A 136 -5.44 -25.80 -8.28
N SER A 137 -4.89 -24.59 -8.12
CA SER A 137 -4.02 -24.24 -6.99
C SER A 137 -4.76 -24.31 -5.64
N PRO A 138 -4.26 -25.08 -4.66
CA PRO A 138 -4.90 -25.21 -3.35
C PRO A 138 -5.04 -23.87 -2.62
N TRP A 139 -3.99 -23.06 -2.58
CA TRP A 139 -4.00 -21.79 -1.84
C TRP A 139 -5.02 -20.81 -2.45
N LEU A 140 -5.08 -20.70 -3.78
CA LEU A 140 -6.01 -19.80 -4.47
C LEU A 140 -7.46 -20.23 -4.21
N ARG A 141 -7.72 -21.54 -4.24
CA ARG A 141 -9.03 -22.10 -3.91
C ARG A 141 -9.42 -21.75 -2.48
N THR A 142 -8.52 -21.92 -1.51
CA THR A 142 -8.76 -21.57 -0.10
C THR A 142 -9.11 -20.09 0.05
N GLU A 143 -8.38 -19.18 -0.61
CA GLU A 143 -8.70 -17.74 -0.56
C GLU A 143 -10.09 -17.44 -1.14
N PHE A 144 -10.45 -18.06 -2.27
CA PHE A 144 -11.79 -17.92 -2.85
C PHE A 144 -12.89 -18.55 -1.98
N GLU A 145 -12.61 -19.65 -1.27
CA GLU A 145 -13.53 -20.26 -0.31
C GLU A 145 -13.80 -19.34 0.87
N VAL A 146 -12.76 -18.69 1.42
CA VAL A 146 -12.89 -17.69 2.49
C VAL A 146 -13.79 -16.53 2.05
N LEU A 147 -13.54 -15.97 0.87
CA LEU A 147 -14.35 -14.87 0.34
C LEU A 147 -15.78 -15.28 0.02
N ALA A 148 -15.98 -16.47 -0.56
CA ALA A 148 -17.32 -17.01 -0.81
C ALA A 148 -18.09 -17.27 0.49
N HIS A 149 -17.41 -17.77 1.52
CA HIS A 149 -18.00 -17.99 2.84
C HIS A 149 -18.46 -16.68 3.48
N ALA A 150 -17.62 -15.63 3.45
CA ALA A 150 -17.99 -14.30 3.92
C ALA A 150 -19.22 -13.73 3.20
N ALA A 151 -19.37 -14.02 1.90
CA ALA A 151 -20.53 -13.65 1.09
C ALA A 151 -21.75 -14.58 1.26
N GLY A 152 -21.68 -15.61 2.10
CA GLY A 152 -22.74 -16.61 2.24
C GLY A 152 -23.02 -17.37 0.94
N LEU A 153 -22.00 -17.56 0.10
CA LEU A 153 -22.09 -18.22 -1.20
C LEU A 153 -21.42 -19.59 -1.18
N ASN A 154 -21.96 -20.52 -1.96
CA ASN A 154 -21.29 -21.77 -2.28
C ASN A 154 -20.34 -21.53 -3.46
N LEU A 155 -19.03 -21.74 -3.25
CA LEU A 155 -18.00 -21.51 -4.28
C LEU A 155 -18.29 -22.30 -5.59
N GLY A 156 -18.82 -23.52 -5.49
CA GLY A 156 -19.19 -24.35 -6.64
C GLY A 156 -20.30 -23.75 -7.53
N ARG A 157 -21.00 -22.71 -7.04
CA ARG A 157 -22.05 -21.99 -7.78
C ARG A 157 -21.59 -20.61 -8.28
N THR A 158 -20.38 -20.19 -7.98
CA THR A 158 -19.83 -18.92 -8.47
C THR A 158 -19.16 -19.08 -9.84
N PRO A 159 -18.88 -17.98 -10.55
CA PRO A 159 -18.06 -18.02 -11.76
C PRO A 159 -16.71 -18.73 -11.60
N PHE A 160 -16.05 -18.63 -10.44
CA PHE A 160 -14.74 -19.24 -10.19
C PHE A 160 -14.74 -20.76 -10.43
N ALA A 161 -15.81 -21.46 -10.05
CA ALA A 161 -15.93 -22.90 -10.28
C ALA A 161 -15.91 -23.32 -11.76
N ARG A 162 -16.16 -22.38 -12.67
CA ARG A 162 -16.13 -22.60 -14.13
C ARG A 162 -14.81 -22.13 -14.76
N GLY A 163 -13.86 -21.71 -13.93
CA GLY A 163 -12.60 -21.11 -14.35
C GLY A 163 -12.68 -19.60 -14.61
N PHE A 164 -11.52 -18.98 -14.85
CA PHE A 164 -11.43 -17.55 -15.11
C PHE A 164 -12.01 -17.18 -16.47
N SER A 165 -12.87 -16.15 -16.48
CA SER A 165 -13.49 -15.62 -17.69
C SER A 165 -13.88 -14.16 -17.51
N LYS A 166 -13.32 -13.28 -18.35
CA LYS A 166 -13.65 -11.85 -18.42
C LYS A 166 -15.13 -11.58 -18.68
N ALA A 167 -15.78 -12.40 -19.50
CA ALA A 167 -17.21 -12.26 -19.74
C ALA A 167 -18.04 -12.61 -18.49
N SER A 168 -17.68 -13.68 -17.78
CA SER A 168 -18.35 -14.03 -16.52
C SER A 168 -18.08 -13.01 -15.42
N ALA A 169 -16.86 -12.47 -15.33
CA ALA A 169 -16.50 -11.39 -14.42
C ALA A 169 -17.38 -10.17 -14.64
N LYS A 170 -17.40 -9.63 -15.88
CA LYS A 170 -18.23 -8.47 -16.23
C LYS A 170 -19.71 -8.68 -15.93
N ARG A 171 -20.26 -9.87 -16.19
CA ARG A 171 -21.65 -10.19 -15.85
C ARG A 171 -21.89 -10.22 -14.35
N TRP A 172 -20.97 -10.80 -13.59
CA TRP A 172 -21.10 -10.91 -12.13
C TRP A 172 -20.97 -9.53 -11.46
N SER A 173 -19.93 -8.76 -11.78
CA SER A 173 -19.75 -7.41 -11.24
C SER A 173 -20.92 -6.49 -11.59
N ARG A 174 -21.48 -6.57 -12.82
CA ARG A 174 -22.69 -5.81 -13.18
C ARG A 174 -23.93 -6.22 -12.37
N LYS A 175 -24.07 -7.51 -12.05
CA LYS A 175 -25.19 -8.00 -11.24
C LYS A 175 -25.07 -7.48 -9.81
N VAL A 176 -23.90 -7.62 -9.21
CA VAL A 176 -23.67 -7.28 -7.80
C VAL A 176 -23.58 -5.77 -7.60
N GLY A 177 -22.99 -5.04 -8.53
CA GLY A 177 -22.98 -3.57 -8.55
C GLY A 177 -24.34 -2.91 -8.80
N ARG A 178 -25.42 -3.69 -8.97
CA ARG A 178 -26.81 -3.18 -8.96
C ARG A 178 -27.47 -3.28 -7.59
N THR A 179 -26.82 -3.89 -6.62
CA THR A 179 -27.28 -3.83 -5.22
C THR A 179 -26.88 -2.49 -4.60
N PRO A 180 -27.64 -1.94 -3.64
CA PRO A 180 -27.26 -0.70 -2.96
C PRO A 180 -25.88 -0.81 -2.29
N ALA A 181 -25.59 -1.92 -1.60
CA ALA A 181 -24.27 -2.16 -1.00
C ALA A 181 -23.16 -2.23 -2.06
N GLY A 182 -23.38 -2.93 -3.18
CA GLY A 182 -22.41 -2.99 -4.27
C GLY A 182 -22.15 -1.64 -4.94
N ARG A 183 -23.17 -0.78 -5.09
CA ARG A 183 -22.98 0.60 -5.59
C ARG A 183 -22.20 1.47 -4.61
N LEU A 184 -22.51 1.37 -3.32
CA LEU A 184 -21.77 2.10 -2.30
C LEU A 184 -20.32 1.63 -2.21
N SER A 185 -20.05 0.32 -2.18
CA SER A 185 -18.68 -0.20 -2.21
C SER A 185 -17.90 0.26 -3.45
N ALA A 186 -18.52 0.26 -4.64
CA ALA A 186 -17.88 0.76 -5.85
C ALA A 186 -17.51 2.26 -5.76
N ALA A 187 -18.37 3.07 -5.15
CA ALA A 187 -18.11 4.49 -4.94
C ALA A 187 -16.98 4.70 -3.91
N LEU A 188 -16.99 3.95 -2.80
CA LEU A 188 -15.93 4.01 -1.79
C LEU A 188 -14.55 3.61 -2.36
N ASP A 189 -14.49 2.54 -3.15
CA ASP A 189 -13.26 2.10 -3.83
C ASP A 189 -12.70 3.21 -4.77
N HIS A 190 -13.59 3.96 -5.44
CA HIS A 190 -13.21 5.07 -6.30
C HIS A 190 -12.72 6.29 -5.50
N LEU A 191 -13.46 6.68 -4.46
CA LEU A 191 -13.15 7.83 -3.60
C LEU A 191 -11.78 7.72 -2.93
N GLN A 192 -11.41 6.51 -2.49
CA GLN A 192 -10.14 6.29 -1.80
C GLN A 192 -8.93 6.76 -2.62
N HIS A 193 -8.95 6.55 -3.94
CA HIS A 193 -7.88 6.99 -4.84
C HIS A 193 -7.87 8.52 -5.02
N GLY A 194 -9.04 9.14 -5.14
CA GLY A 194 -9.16 10.60 -5.25
C GLY A 194 -8.69 11.32 -4.00
N ILE A 195 -9.03 10.80 -2.82
CA ILE A 195 -8.58 11.31 -1.53
C ILE A 195 -7.05 11.19 -1.41
N GLU A 196 -6.47 10.04 -1.76
CA GLU A 196 -5.01 9.85 -1.74
C GLU A 196 -4.29 10.87 -2.63
N TYR A 197 -4.78 11.06 -3.86
CA TYR A 197 -4.20 12.00 -4.81
C TYR A 197 -4.25 13.43 -4.27
N ARG A 198 -5.42 13.87 -3.79
CA ARG A 198 -5.59 15.21 -3.24
C ARG A 198 -4.76 15.44 -1.98
N ALA A 199 -4.65 14.45 -1.10
CA ALA A 199 -3.84 14.54 0.10
C ALA A 199 -2.35 14.76 -0.22
N ARG A 200 -1.81 14.13 -1.28
CA ARG A 200 -0.43 14.39 -1.76
C ARG A 200 -0.25 15.83 -2.22
N GLN A 201 -1.20 16.35 -3.01
CA GLN A 201 -1.15 17.74 -3.48
C GLN A 201 -1.18 18.72 -2.30
N VAL A 202 -2.10 18.53 -1.36
CA VAL A 202 -2.26 19.41 -0.19
C VAL A 202 -1.03 19.37 0.71
N TRP A 203 -0.44 18.19 0.93
CA TRP A 203 0.81 18.08 1.68
C TRP A 203 1.96 18.82 0.99
N PHE A 204 2.06 18.75 -0.35
CA PHE A 204 3.05 19.52 -1.11
C PHE A 204 2.82 21.03 -0.98
N LEU A 205 1.57 21.50 -1.08
CA LEU A 205 1.22 22.92 -0.92
C LEU A 205 1.56 23.47 0.48
N ARG A 206 1.41 22.65 1.54
CA ARG A 206 1.85 23.00 2.90
C ARG A 206 3.35 23.27 3.01
N ARG A 207 4.14 22.77 2.06
CA ARG A 207 5.61 22.78 2.08
C ARG A 207 6.22 23.76 1.09
N SER A 208 5.52 24.11 0.01
CA SER A 208 6.03 25.01 -1.02
C SER A 208 6.08 26.46 -0.55
N THR A 209 7.17 26.84 0.13
CA THR A 209 7.51 28.25 0.36
C THR A 209 8.40 28.71 -0.80
N THR A 210 7.77 29.13 -1.89
CA THR A 210 8.31 29.95 -3.02
C THR A 210 9.47 29.42 -3.88
N ASP A 211 10.34 28.51 -3.42
CA ASP A 211 11.43 27.93 -4.24
C ASP A 211 11.14 26.49 -4.68
N GLU A 212 11.61 26.09 -5.87
CA GLU A 212 11.56 24.69 -6.34
C GLU A 212 12.39 23.79 -5.41
N ALA A 213 11.72 23.05 -4.52
CA ALA A 213 12.38 22.10 -3.63
C ALA A 213 12.86 20.87 -4.41
N SER A 214 14.10 20.43 -4.16
CA SER A 214 14.64 19.20 -4.76
C SER A 214 13.91 17.96 -4.23
N LEU A 215 13.86 16.88 -5.02
CA LEU A 215 13.24 15.62 -4.60
C LEU A 215 13.88 15.05 -3.32
N PRO A 216 15.23 15.03 -3.18
CA PRO A 216 15.89 14.64 -1.92
C PRO A 216 15.41 15.43 -0.71
N LEU A 217 15.24 16.75 -0.84
CA LEU A 217 14.75 17.59 0.26
C LEU A 217 13.29 17.27 0.61
N ILE A 218 12.42 17.10 -0.40
CA ILE A 218 11.02 16.72 -0.19
C ILE A 218 10.93 15.35 0.52
N TYR A 219 11.74 14.37 0.10
CA TYR A 219 11.83 13.07 0.78
C TYR A 219 12.29 13.22 2.23
N ALA A 220 13.32 14.03 2.48
CA ALA A 220 13.82 14.26 3.84
C ALA A 220 12.73 14.88 4.75
N CYS A 221 11.97 15.85 4.23
CA CYS A 221 10.82 16.43 4.93
C CYS A 221 9.72 15.39 5.19
N ALA A 222 9.36 14.58 4.20
CA ALA A 222 8.36 13.52 4.37
C ALA A 222 8.80 12.49 5.42
N HIS A 223 10.07 12.07 5.39
CA HIS A 223 10.60 11.12 6.37
C HIS A 223 10.60 11.71 7.78
N ALA A 224 10.94 12.99 7.93
CA ALA A 224 10.86 13.70 9.22
C ALA A 224 9.42 13.82 9.72
N ASP A 225 8.45 14.04 8.83
CA ASP A 225 7.02 14.09 9.17
C ASP A 225 6.48 12.74 9.62
N VAL A 226 6.92 11.66 8.98
CA VAL A 226 6.58 10.29 9.39
C VAL A 226 7.21 9.96 10.74
N PHE A 227 8.45 10.36 11.00
CA PHE A 227 9.19 10.05 12.23
C PHE A 227 9.54 11.32 13.04
N PRO A 228 8.55 12.10 13.51
CA PRO A 228 8.77 13.44 14.07
C PRO A 228 9.53 13.44 15.39
N ASP A 229 9.56 12.31 16.08
CA ASP A 229 10.24 12.14 17.36
C ASP A 229 11.71 11.68 17.22
N PHE A 230 12.16 11.31 16.01
CA PHE A 230 13.48 10.72 15.76
C PHE A 230 14.42 11.62 14.96
N HIS A 231 13.91 12.55 14.17
CA HIS A 231 14.76 13.52 13.46
C HIS A 231 14.14 14.90 13.34
N HIS A 232 14.96 15.92 13.62
CA HIS A 232 14.68 17.32 13.26
C HIS A 232 15.65 17.85 12.19
N SER A 233 16.52 17.01 11.62
CA SER A 233 17.73 17.48 10.91
C SER A 233 18.19 16.64 9.69
N LEU A 234 17.36 15.74 9.14
CA LEU A 234 17.73 15.06 7.88
C LEU A 234 17.85 16.11 6.77
N THR A 235 19.08 16.37 6.32
CA THR A 235 19.36 17.31 5.23
C THR A 235 19.50 16.56 3.91
N GLU A 236 19.34 17.26 2.80
CA GLU A 236 19.62 16.74 1.46
C GLU A 236 21.05 16.15 1.37
N ALA A 237 22.05 16.86 1.91
CA ALA A 237 23.43 16.38 1.94
C ALA A 237 23.58 15.11 2.80
N GLY A 238 22.90 15.05 3.95
CA GLY A 238 22.88 13.87 4.81
C GLY A 238 22.27 12.64 4.13
N LEU A 239 21.14 12.84 3.42
CA LEU A 239 20.52 11.79 2.62
C LEU A 239 21.44 11.30 1.50
N GLY A 240 22.10 12.22 0.79
CA GLY A 240 23.07 11.88 -0.27
C GLY A 240 24.25 11.06 0.25
N LEU A 241 24.81 11.43 1.40
CA LEU A 241 25.88 10.68 2.05
C LEU A 241 25.44 9.27 2.45
N GLU A 242 24.26 9.14 3.05
CA GLU A 242 23.75 7.85 3.48
C GLU A 242 23.48 6.92 2.28
N ILE A 243 22.93 7.44 1.19
CA ILE A 243 22.74 6.67 -0.05
C ILE A 243 24.08 6.24 -0.65
N ALA A 244 25.09 7.11 -0.68
CA ALA A 244 26.43 6.75 -1.15
C ALA A 244 27.08 5.64 -0.28
N LYS A 245 26.91 5.71 1.04
CA LYS A 245 27.36 4.68 1.99
C LYS A 245 26.68 3.34 1.70
N LEU A 246 25.36 3.34 1.51
CA LEU A 246 24.60 2.13 1.19
C LEU A 246 24.94 1.57 -0.19
N LYS A 247 25.24 2.42 -1.18
CA LYS A 247 25.78 2.01 -2.49
C LYS A 247 27.11 1.27 -2.31
N GLY A 248 28.03 1.84 -1.53
CA GLY A 248 29.33 1.21 -1.22
C GLY A 248 29.18 -0.14 -0.52
N LEU A 249 28.27 -0.24 0.45
CA LEU A 249 27.94 -1.49 1.13
C LEU A 249 27.39 -2.53 0.14
N ALA A 250 26.42 -2.16 -0.70
CA ALA A 250 25.82 -3.06 -1.68
C ALA A 250 26.86 -3.59 -2.69
N LEU A 251 27.78 -2.73 -3.16
CA LEU A 251 28.88 -3.14 -4.04
C LEU A 251 29.84 -4.11 -3.31
N GLY A 252 30.23 -3.80 -2.08
CA GLY A 252 31.10 -4.66 -1.26
C GLY A 252 30.49 -6.03 -0.97
N LEU A 253 29.15 -6.10 -0.85
CA LEU A 253 28.40 -7.34 -0.67
C LEU A 253 28.01 -8.02 -1.99
N GLN A 254 28.41 -7.50 -3.15
CA GLN A 254 28.04 -8.03 -4.46
C GLN A 254 26.51 -8.14 -4.64
N LEU A 255 25.80 -7.06 -4.30
CA LEU A 255 24.36 -6.86 -4.48
C LEU A 255 24.13 -5.79 -5.57
N PRO A 256 24.36 -6.10 -6.86
CA PRO A 256 24.29 -5.10 -7.93
C PRO A 256 22.91 -4.45 -8.05
N ASP A 257 21.82 -5.20 -7.87
CA ASP A 257 20.46 -4.66 -7.94
C ASP A 257 20.19 -3.59 -6.85
N PHE A 258 20.75 -3.77 -5.65
CA PHE A 258 20.68 -2.78 -4.58
C PHE A 258 21.57 -1.58 -4.89
N ALA A 259 22.77 -1.79 -5.44
CA ALA A 259 23.66 -0.69 -5.83
C ALA A 259 23.03 0.21 -6.91
N LEU A 260 22.21 -0.35 -7.81
CA LEU A 260 21.40 0.42 -8.77
C LEU A 260 20.28 1.21 -8.09
N CYS A 261 19.69 0.68 -7.01
CA CYS A 261 18.69 1.42 -6.24
C CYS A 261 19.32 2.58 -5.45
N PHE A 262 20.60 2.49 -5.12
CA PHE A 262 21.36 3.57 -4.48
C PHE A 262 22.15 4.40 -5.48
N ASP A 263 21.68 4.51 -6.73
CA ASP A 263 22.44 5.20 -7.76
C ASP A 263 22.64 6.69 -7.44
N SER A 264 21.55 7.36 -7.03
CA SER A 264 21.52 8.75 -6.58
C SER A 264 20.41 8.98 -5.54
N ALA A 265 20.51 10.09 -4.80
CA ALA A 265 19.47 10.53 -3.90
C ALA A 265 18.17 10.90 -4.63
N ASP A 266 18.27 11.53 -5.79
CA ASP A 266 17.12 11.86 -6.64
C ASP A 266 16.33 10.63 -7.05
N TRP A 267 17.00 9.55 -7.47
CA TRP A 267 16.33 8.33 -7.89
C TRP A 267 15.55 7.70 -6.71
N MET A 268 16.19 7.61 -5.55
CA MET A 268 15.56 7.03 -4.36
C MET A 268 14.39 7.89 -3.89
N ALA A 269 14.58 9.21 -3.82
CA ALA A 269 13.52 10.15 -3.44
C ALA A 269 12.35 10.11 -4.41
N GLN A 270 12.60 10.14 -5.72
CA GLN A 270 11.57 10.02 -6.75
C GLN A 270 10.77 8.72 -6.60
N TYR A 271 11.46 7.61 -6.36
CA TYR A 271 10.81 6.32 -6.18
C TYR A 271 9.97 6.29 -4.90
N ALA A 272 10.55 6.69 -3.78
CA ALA A 272 9.89 6.64 -2.47
C ALA A 272 8.69 7.58 -2.39
N LEU A 273 8.81 8.82 -2.87
CA LEU A 273 7.69 9.78 -2.89
C LEU A 273 6.50 9.27 -3.71
N ASN A 274 6.76 8.60 -4.83
CA ASN A 274 5.69 8.09 -5.69
C ASN A 274 5.02 6.82 -5.16
N TYR A 275 5.77 5.94 -4.48
CA TYR A 275 5.29 4.58 -4.21
C TYR A 275 5.30 4.18 -2.74
N LEU A 276 6.16 4.77 -1.91
CA LEU A 276 6.46 4.23 -0.57
C LEU A 276 6.05 5.15 0.58
N LEU A 277 6.12 6.46 0.37
CA LEU A 277 5.69 7.44 1.35
C LEU A 277 4.16 7.60 1.33
N PRO A 278 3.55 7.83 2.50
CA PRO A 278 2.12 8.08 2.62
C PRO A 278 1.73 9.37 1.88
N PRO A 279 0.44 9.51 1.52
CA PRO A 279 -0.02 10.67 0.80
C PRO A 279 0.12 11.99 1.58
N SER A 280 -0.06 11.94 2.90
CA SER A 280 0.22 13.07 3.80
C SER A 280 1.07 12.59 4.97
N PRO A 281 2.41 12.62 4.86
CA PRO A 281 3.35 12.20 5.90
C PRO A 281 3.03 12.64 7.33
N GLY A 282 2.61 13.89 7.53
CA GLY A 282 2.30 14.42 8.86
C GLY A 282 1.09 13.74 9.52
N GLU A 283 0.07 13.38 8.74
CA GLU A 283 -1.11 12.66 9.24
C GLU A 283 -0.83 11.17 9.47
N TRP A 284 0.29 10.68 8.94
CA TRP A 284 0.78 9.29 9.06
C TRP A 284 1.95 9.16 10.05
N ALA A 285 2.14 10.16 10.90
CA ALA A 285 3.27 10.22 11.81
C ALA A 285 3.24 9.07 12.85
N VAL A 286 4.35 8.33 12.95
CA VAL A 286 4.46 7.14 13.80
C VAL A 286 5.12 7.48 15.14
N ARG A 287 4.46 7.06 16.23
CA ARG A 287 4.91 7.23 17.63
C ARG A 287 4.80 5.95 18.45
N GLN A 288 4.26 4.89 17.86
CA GLN A 288 4.09 3.57 18.47
C GLN A 288 4.16 2.47 17.41
N ALA A 289 4.46 1.24 17.85
CA ALA A 289 4.68 0.09 16.97
C ALA A 289 3.49 -0.17 16.02
N SER A 290 2.25 -0.11 16.53
CA SER A 290 1.05 -0.35 15.71
C SER A 290 0.86 0.65 14.56
N GLN A 291 1.31 1.89 14.73
CA GLN A 291 1.28 2.90 13.66
C GLN A 291 2.34 2.61 12.60
N LEU A 292 3.53 2.16 13.02
CA LEU A 292 4.58 1.75 12.09
C LEU A 292 4.17 0.50 11.31
N GLU A 293 3.63 -0.53 11.97
CA GLU A 293 3.08 -1.71 11.31
C GLU A 293 2.00 -1.34 10.29
N HIS A 294 1.13 -0.39 10.67
CA HIS A 294 0.11 0.11 9.75
C HIS A 294 0.72 0.81 8.53
N LEU A 295 1.67 1.73 8.75
CA LEU A 295 2.39 2.44 7.68
C LEU A 295 3.05 1.47 6.71
N LEU A 296 3.77 0.47 7.22
CA LEU A 296 4.49 -0.51 6.39
C LEU A 296 3.53 -1.38 5.56
N ARG A 297 2.41 -1.82 6.16
CA ARG A 297 1.36 -2.53 5.43
C ARG A 297 0.75 -1.66 4.32
N SER A 298 0.46 -0.40 4.63
CA SER A 298 -0.14 0.56 3.69
C SER A 298 0.82 0.91 2.54
N ARG A 299 2.11 1.05 2.84
CA ARG A 299 3.19 1.14 1.84
C ARG A 299 3.19 -0.05 0.89
N LEU A 300 3.10 -1.28 1.41
CA LEU A 300 3.06 -2.48 0.60
C LEU A 300 1.82 -2.52 -0.31
N SER A 301 0.64 -2.14 0.21
CA SER A 301 -0.59 -1.99 -0.58
C SER A 301 -0.41 -1.04 -1.75
N ARG A 302 0.17 0.15 -1.50
CA ARG A 302 0.42 1.14 -2.55
C ARG A 302 1.38 0.64 -3.62
N TRP A 303 2.42 -0.08 -3.19
CA TRP A 303 3.41 -0.68 -4.08
C TRP A 303 2.81 -1.77 -4.97
N TYR A 304 1.81 -2.49 -4.45
CA TYR A 304 0.93 -3.40 -5.20
C TYR A 304 -0.22 -2.70 -5.92
N PHE A 305 -0.15 -1.37 -6.04
CA PHE A 305 -1.06 -0.52 -6.81
C PHE A 305 -2.50 -0.49 -6.31
N CYS A 306 -2.72 -0.83 -5.03
CA CYS A 306 -3.92 -0.46 -4.31
C CYS A 306 -3.77 0.98 -3.78
N ALA A 307 -4.84 1.55 -3.21
CA ALA A 307 -4.73 2.79 -2.46
C ALA A 307 -3.84 2.61 -1.22
N TYR A 308 -3.21 3.68 -0.73
CA TYR A 308 -2.23 3.60 0.38
C TYR A 308 -2.83 2.97 1.64
N ASP A 309 -3.98 3.45 2.11
CA ASP A 309 -4.63 2.93 3.32
C ASP A 309 -5.46 1.64 3.09
N HIS A 310 -5.24 0.98 1.96
CA HIS A 310 -5.92 -0.28 1.68
C HIS A 310 -5.23 -1.43 2.40
N ARG A 311 -5.98 -2.47 2.78
CA ARG A 311 -5.40 -3.73 3.28
C ARG A 311 -5.19 -4.68 2.11
N LEU A 312 -3.94 -4.83 1.66
CA LEU A 312 -3.60 -5.74 0.56
C LEU A 312 -3.99 -7.19 0.86
N GLU A 313 -4.81 -7.77 -0.02
CA GLU A 313 -5.23 -9.17 0.06
C GLU A 313 -4.44 -10.07 -0.90
N PRO A 314 -4.33 -11.38 -0.60
CA PRO A 314 -3.58 -12.34 -1.43
C PRO A 314 -3.92 -12.31 -2.93
N LEU A 315 -5.21 -12.17 -3.24
CA LEU A 315 -5.72 -12.16 -4.61
C LEU A 315 -5.34 -10.87 -5.35
N GLU A 316 -5.26 -9.73 -4.65
CA GLU A 316 -4.85 -8.44 -5.21
C GLU A 316 -3.34 -8.41 -5.48
N MET A 317 -2.55 -8.94 -4.54
CA MET A 317 -1.12 -9.15 -4.74
C MET A 317 -0.88 -9.97 -6.01
N THR A 318 -1.64 -11.05 -6.17
CA THR A 318 -1.59 -11.93 -7.35
C THR A 318 -2.02 -11.20 -8.62
N ALA A 319 -3.12 -10.44 -8.57
CA ALA A 319 -3.59 -9.63 -9.69
C ALA A 319 -2.54 -8.60 -10.10
N GLY A 320 -1.88 -7.94 -9.14
CA GLY A 320 -0.80 -6.99 -9.38
C GLY A 320 0.38 -7.61 -10.13
N VAL A 321 0.86 -8.77 -9.69
CA VAL A 321 1.94 -9.49 -10.40
C VAL A 321 1.50 -9.90 -11.81
N LEU A 322 0.29 -10.46 -11.95
CA LEU A 322 -0.23 -10.90 -13.26
C LEU A 322 -0.44 -9.73 -14.22
N ARG A 323 -0.89 -8.57 -13.71
CA ARG A 323 -1.09 -7.33 -14.47
C ARG A 323 0.20 -6.80 -15.06
N ILE A 324 1.26 -6.76 -14.25
CA ILE A 324 2.61 -6.36 -14.70
C ILE A 324 3.24 -7.48 -15.52
N GLY A 325 2.81 -8.72 -15.28
CA GLY A 325 3.30 -9.93 -15.91
C GLY A 325 4.76 -10.22 -15.60
N ARG A 326 5.26 -9.79 -14.45
CA ARG A 326 6.53 -10.23 -13.88
C ARG A 326 6.50 -10.02 -12.36
N PRO A 327 7.35 -10.72 -11.59
CA PRO A 327 7.63 -10.38 -10.21
C PRO A 327 7.96 -8.90 -10.09
N LEU A 328 7.42 -8.24 -9.06
CA LEU A 328 7.78 -6.87 -8.76
C LEU A 328 9.24 -6.80 -8.29
N PHE A 329 9.87 -5.65 -8.52
CA PHE A 329 11.29 -5.42 -8.22
C PHE A 329 11.50 -5.16 -6.73
N TYR A 330 11.44 -6.22 -5.92
CA TYR A 330 11.58 -6.19 -4.47
C TYR A 330 12.88 -5.54 -3.97
N GLU A 331 13.95 -5.58 -4.77
CA GLU A 331 15.19 -4.86 -4.47
C GLU A 331 14.96 -3.37 -4.19
N ARG A 332 13.96 -2.74 -4.82
CA ARG A 332 13.69 -1.30 -4.66
C ARG A 332 13.10 -0.99 -3.30
N VAL A 333 12.13 -1.80 -2.86
CA VAL A 333 11.49 -1.62 -1.55
C VAL A 333 12.42 -2.09 -0.43
N ALA A 334 13.16 -3.18 -0.65
CA ALA A 334 14.17 -3.65 0.30
C ALA A 334 15.31 -2.63 0.47
N ALA A 335 15.75 -1.97 -0.62
CA ALA A 335 16.74 -0.89 -0.55
C ALA A 335 16.20 0.33 0.23
N HIS A 336 14.93 0.69 0.04
CA HIS A 336 14.30 1.74 0.85
C HIS A 336 14.16 1.34 2.32
N ALA A 337 13.76 0.10 2.63
CA ALA A 337 13.71 -0.38 4.01
C ALA A 337 15.09 -0.34 4.68
N LEU A 338 16.15 -0.70 3.94
CA LEU A 338 17.53 -0.57 4.41
C LEU A 338 17.93 0.89 4.64
N LEU A 339 17.51 1.81 3.75
CA LEU A 339 17.74 3.25 3.92
C LEU A 339 17.01 3.79 5.15
N GLU A 340 15.72 3.51 5.32
CA GLU A 340 14.90 3.95 6.46
C GLU A 340 15.47 3.43 7.78
N TYR A 341 15.85 2.15 7.83
CA TYR A 341 16.56 1.59 8.98
C TYR A 341 17.87 2.32 9.25
N SER A 342 18.69 2.58 8.22
CA SER A 342 19.98 3.27 8.38
C SER A 342 19.83 4.73 8.79
N LEU A 343 18.81 5.45 8.27
CA LEU A 343 18.52 6.83 8.65
C LEU A 343 18.15 6.92 10.13
N LEU A 344 17.40 5.95 10.64
CA LEU A 344 16.98 5.90 12.05
C LEU A 344 18.07 5.36 12.99
N GLN A 345 19.24 4.95 12.49
CA GLN A 345 20.33 4.51 13.35
C GLN A 345 21.08 5.68 14.00
N GLY A 346 21.32 5.57 15.31
CA GLY A 346 22.19 6.50 16.03
C GLY A 346 21.60 7.89 16.20
N VAL A 347 20.27 8.01 16.08
CA VAL A 347 19.54 9.27 16.09
C VAL A 347 19.28 9.72 17.52
N ALA A 348 19.26 11.03 17.72
CA ALA A 348 18.91 11.61 19.00
C ALA A 348 17.39 11.61 19.17
N PHE A 349 16.90 11.01 20.25
CA PHE A 349 15.49 10.99 20.60
C PHE A 349 15.29 11.29 22.09
N THR A 350 14.08 11.71 22.45
CA THR A 350 13.75 12.01 23.85
C THR A 350 13.61 10.73 24.67
N ARG A 351 13.81 10.80 25.99
CA ARG A 351 13.59 9.63 26.88
C ARG A 351 12.18 9.04 26.75
N ALA A 352 11.18 9.86 26.42
CA ALA A 352 9.81 9.41 26.21
C ALA A 352 9.66 8.50 24.98
N SER A 353 10.45 8.76 23.93
CA SER A 353 10.42 8.00 22.67
C SER A 353 11.30 6.74 22.69
N ALA A 354 12.06 6.51 23.78
CA ALA A 354 13.00 5.39 23.88
C ALA A 354 12.36 4.00 23.76
N PRO A 355 11.19 3.70 24.39
CA PRO A 355 10.52 2.41 24.19
C PRO A 355 10.14 2.19 22.74
N PHE A 356 9.51 3.20 22.11
CA PHE A 356 9.11 3.11 20.71
C PHE A 356 10.30 2.98 19.76
N TYR A 357 11.43 3.63 20.03
CA TYR A 357 12.64 3.50 19.20
C TYR A 357 13.10 2.04 19.07
N VAL A 358 13.11 1.28 20.17
CA VAL A 358 13.49 -0.14 20.15
C VAL A 358 12.53 -0.96 19.30
N ASP A 359 11.23 -0.73 19.48
CA ASP A 359 10.18 -1.41 18.71
C ASP A 359 10.24 -1.04 17.22
N ALA A 360 10.51 0.24 16.91
CA ALA A 360 10.64 0.74 15.54
C ALA A 360 11.81 0.07 14.82
N MET A 361 12.98 0.02 15.46
CA MET A 361 14.14 -0.66 14.89
C MET A 361 13.86 -2.14 14.65
N ALA A 362 13.29 -2.86 15.62
CA ALA A 362 12.94 -4.27 15.45
C ALA A 362 11.93 -4.51 14.31
N THR A 363 10.94 -3.63 14.18
CA THR A 363 9.93 -3.70 13.11
C THR A 363 10.56 -3.47 11.73
N LEU A 364 11.44 -2.49 11.60
CA LEU A 364 12.17 -2.20 10.36
C LEU A 364 13.14 -3.31 9.97
N GLU A 365 13.77 -3.98 10.96
CA GLU A 365 14.58 -5.18 10.69
C GLU A 365 13.73 -6.29 10.08
N LEU A 366 12.56 -6.58 10.67
CA LEU A 366 11.64 -7.61 10.17
C LEU A 366 11.13 -7.27 8.76
N GLU A 367 10.80 -6.01 8.50
CA GLU A 367 10.38 -5.53 7.19
C GLU A 367 11.48 -5.73 6.14
N PHE A 368 12.72 -5.30 6.44
CA PHE A 368 13.84 -5.52 5.54
C PHE A 368 14.06 -7.01 5.25
N LEU A 369 14.01 -7.86 6.28
CA LEU A 369 14.20 -9.31 6.12
C LEU A 369 13.12 -9.93 5.23
N LEU A 370 11.85 -9.55 5.41
CA LEU A 370 10.74 -10.01 4.57
C LEU A 370 10.94 -9.59 3.11
N LEU A 371 11.23 -8.31 2.86
CA LEU A 371 11.43 -7.76 1.52
C LEU A 371 12.67 -8.35 0.84
N PHE A 372 13.73 -8.60 1.60
CA PHE A 372 14.94 -9.26 1.11
C PHE A 372 14.65 -10.72 0.74
N ASP A 373 13.90 -11.46 1.56
CA ASP A 373 13.48 -12.83 1.23
C ASP A 373 12.58 -12.84 -0.03
N CYS A 374 11.75 -11.81 -0.23
CA CYS A 374 10.97 -11.64 -1.47
C CYS A 374 11.85 -11.33 -2.69
N TYR A 375 12.91 -10.53 -2.52
CA TYR A 375 13.92 -10.32 -3.56
C TYR A 375 14.60 -11.64 -3.95
N LEU A 376 14.99 -12.45 -2.97
CA LEU A 376 15.56 -13.78 -3.23
C LEU A 376 14.57 -14.73 -3.89
N LEU A 377 13.30 -14.69 -3.47
CA LEU A 377 12.22 -15.44 -4.11
C LEU A 377 12.10 -15.07 -5.59
N ARG A 378 12.12 -13.77 -5.91
CA ARG A 378 12.14 -13.30 -7.29
C ARG A 378 13.34 -13.87 -8.04
N LEU A 379 14.56 -13.79 -7.52
CA LEU A 379 15.74 -14.33 -8.20
C LEU A 379 15.66 -15.84 -8.45
N LEU A 380 15.15 -16.59 -7.48
CA LEU A 380 14.98 -18.04 -7.55
C LEU A 380 13.99 -18.43 -8.66
N TYR A 381 12.84 -17.75 -8.72
CA TYR A 381 11.75 -18.13 -9.63
C TYR A 381 11.82 -17.45 -11.00
N TYR A 382 12.50 -16.31 -11.15
CA TYR A 382 12.54 -15.56 -12.42
C TYR A 382 12.86 -16.44 -13.65
N PRO A 383 13.86 -17.35 -13.61
CA PRO A 383 14.16 -18.22 -14.74
C PRO A 383 13.04 -19.21 -15.11
N ARG A 384 12.16 -19.54 -14.15
CA ARG A 384 11.06 -20.52 -14.29
C ARG A 384 9.78 -19.92 -14.85
N LEU A 385 9.66 -18.59 -14.90
CA LEU A 385 8.45 -17.90 -15.35
C LEU A 385 8.22 -17.96 -16.87
N LYS A 386 9.10 -18.67 -17.59
CA LYS A 386 8.93 -19.08 -18.99
C LYS A 386 7.97 -20.26 -19.17
N ALA A 387 7.47 -20.83 -18.08
CA ALA A 387 6.50 -21.91 -18.08
C ALA A 387 5.36 -21.60 -17.08
N PRO A 388 4.12 -22.03 -17.35
CA PRO A 388 2.98 -21.77 -16.48
C PRO A 388 3.13 -22.42 -15.08
N GLU A 389 3.84 -23.53 -14.96
CA GLU A 389 4.15 -24.18 -13.68
C GLU A 389 4.93 -23.25 -12.76
N GLY A 390 5.97 -22.58 -13.30
CA GLY A 390 6.79 -21.65 -12.54
C GLY A 390 5.98 -20.45 -12.01
N TRP A 391 4.94 -20.02 -12.74
CA TRP A 391 4.01 -19.00 -12.25
C TRP A 391 3.16 -19.48 -11.08
N CYS A 392 2.61 -20.70 -11.16
CA CYS A 392 1.83 -21.28 -10.08
C CYS A 392 2.68 -21.45 -8.81
N GLU A 393 3.91 -21.96 -8.96
CA GLU A 393 4.85 -22.13 -7.85
C GLU A 393 5.26 -20.78 -7.24
N TYR A 394 5.62 -19.80 -8.07
CA TYR A 394 6.01 -18.47 -7.61
C TYR A 394 4.89 -17.79 -6.82
N LEU A 395 3.67 -17.78 -7.35
CA LEU A 395 2.53 -17.12 -6.69
C LEU A 395 2.17 -17.81 -5.38
N GLY A 396 2.25 -19.15 -5.32
CA GLY A 396 2.06 -19.89 -4.07
C GLY A 396 3.14 -19.60 -3.03
N ALA A 397 4.40 -19.54 -3.45
CA ALA A 397 5.51 -19.21 -2.54
C ALA A 397 5.45 -17.75 -2.07
N LEU A 398 5.01 -16.82 -2.94
CA LEU A 398 4.80 -15.42 -2.60
C LEU A 398 3.69 -15.24 -1.58
N HIS A 399 2.56 -15.96 -1.75
CA HIS A 399 1.47 -16.01 -0.78
C HIS A 399 1.94 -16.54 0.58
N ALA A 400 2.65 -17.67 0.58
CA ALA A 400 3.17 -18.26 1.81
C ALA A 400 4.12 -17.31 2.56
N LEU A 401 4.96 -16.57 1.82
CA LEU A 401 5.91 -15.65 2.43
C LEU A 401 5.23 -14.42 3.05
N HIS A 402 4.30 -13.77 2.34
CA HIS A 402 3.62 -12.55 2.83
C HIS A 402 2.55 -12.83 3.88
N TYR A 403 1.78 -13.91 3.74
CA TYR A 403 0.56 -14.12 4.53
C TYR A 403 0.66 -15.25 5.54
N LEU A 404 1.58 -16.19 5.35
CA LEU A 404 1.79 -17.32 6.26
C LEU A 404 3.13 -17.22 7.02
N GLY A 405 3.99 -16.25 6.68
CA GLY A 405 5.31 -16.10 7.30
C GLY A 405 6.24 -17.29 7.04
N HIS A 406 5.98 -18.06 5.97
CA HIS A 406 6.68 -19.32 5.70
C HIS A 406 7.53 -19.22 4.43
N ARG A 407 8.82 -19.54 4.55
CA ARG A 407 9.69 -19.79 3.40
C ARG A 407 9.56 -21.24 2.94
N SER A 408 9.65 -21.48 1.64
CA SER A 408 9.81 -22.83 1.13
C SER A 408 11.21 -23.36 1.46
N GLY A 409 11.37 -24.67 1.61
CA GLY A 409 12.69 -25.28 1.84
C GLY A 409 13.67 -25.00 0.68
N GLU A 410 13.15 -24.80 -0.53
CA GLU A 410 13.94 -24.38 -1.67
C GLU A 410 14.45 -22.94 -1.52
N LEU A 411 13.60 -22.01 -1.08
CA LEU A 411 14.01 -20.63 -0.80
C LEU A 411 15.03 -20.56 0.33
N ASP A 412 14.85 -21.34 1.40
CA ASP A 412 15.84 -21.42 2.50
C ASP A 412 17.21 -21.90 2.00
N THR A 413 17.22 -22.93 1.15
CA THR A 413 18.44 -23.45 0.54
C THR A 413 19.11 -22.40 -0.35
N PHE A 414 18.33 -21.75 -1.22
CA PHE A 414 18.82 -20.70 -2.10
C PHE A 414 19.39 -19.52 -1.30
N ARG A 415 18.67 -19.08 -0.26
CA ARG A 415 19.07 -18.00 0.66
C ARG A 415 20.39 -18.32 1.35
N HIS A 416 20.55 -19.53 1.88
CA HIS A 416 21.79 -19.95 2.53
C HIS A 416 22.99 -19.86 1.57
N VAL A 417 22.86 -20.41 0.37
CA VAL A 417 23.93 -20.35 -0.66
C VAL A 417 24.20 -18.92 -1.10
N PHE A 418 23.15 -18.11 -1.29
CA PHE A 418 23.26 -16.71 -1.71
C PHE A 418 24.05 -15.86 -0.70
N LEU A 419 23.75 -16.01 0.59
CA LEU A 419 24.41 -15.30 1.68
C LEU A 419 25.86 -15.81 1.89
N ALA A 420 26.07 -17.12 1.88
CA ALA A 420 27.39 -17.72 2.07
C ALA A 420 28.40 -17.26 1.01
N ARG A 421 27.97 -17.16 -0.26
CA ARG A 421 28.81 -16.63 -1.36
C ARG A 421 29.25 -15.18 -1.15
N ARG A 422 28.56 -14.44 -0.29
CA ARG A 422 28.83 -13.03 0.05
C ARG A 422 29.49 -12.88 1.42
N GLY A 423 29.88 -13.99 2.06
CA GLY A 423 30.49 -13.97 3.38
C GLY A 423 29.54 -13.50 4.49
N LEU A 424 28.23 -13.74 4.33
CA LEU A 424 27.19 -13.40 5.30
C LEU A 424 26.64 -14.69 5.94
N ARG A 425 26.49 -14.72 7.26
CA ARG A 425 25.81 -15.83 7.97
C ARG A 425 24.30 -15.63 8.00
N SER A 426 23.86 -14.38 7.97
CA SER A 426 22.45 -14.00 7.95
C SER A 426 22.26 -12.69 7.17
N ALA A 427 21.02 -12.43 6.72
CA ALA A 427 20.67 -11.15 6.12
C ALA A 427 20.72 -9.98 7.13
N LEU A 428 20.63 -10.25 8.44
CA LEU A 428 20.81 -9.24 9.49
C LEU A 428 22.21 -8.61 9.46
N GLU A 429 23.23 -9.35 9.02
CA GLU A 429 24.57 -8.77 8.86
C GLU A 429 24.61 -7.64 7.83
N ILE A 430 23.67 -7.56 6.88
CA ILE A 430 23.56 -6.44 5.95
C ILE A 430 23.18 -5.18 6.73
N LEU A 431 22.16 -5.28 7.59
CA LEU A 431 21.69 -4.21 8.47
C LEU A 431 22.77 -3.79 9.47
N TYR A 432 23.46 -4.72 10.13
CA TYR A 432 24.49 -4.35 11.10
C TYR A 432 25.77 -3.80 10.48
N ARG A 433 26.01 -4.02 9.18
CA ARG A 433 27.14 -3.38 8.48
C ARG A 433 26.83 -1.94 8.08
N THR A 434 25.58 -1.48 8.15
CA THR A 434 25.28 -0.04 8.01
C THR A 434 25.84 0.75 9.21
N THR A 435 25.90 0.16 10.41
CA THR A 435 26.40 0.85 11.62
C THR A 435 27.92 0.98 11.64
N HIS A 436 28.66 -0.05 11.20
CA HIS A 436 30.13 -0.09 11.30
C HIS A 436 30.83 0.96 10.44
N ASN A 437 30.13 1.52 9.44
CA ASN A 437 30.65 2.62 8.63
C ASN A 437 30.54 3.99 9.32
N HIS A 438 29.78 4.13 10.41
CA HIS A 438 29.74 5.39 11.20
C HIS A 438 31.01 5.61 12.03
N SER A 439 31.72 4.55 12.42
CA SER A 439 32.98 4.66 13.17
C SER A 439 34.21 4.92 12.31
N ALA A 440 34.12 4.75 10.98
CA ALA A 440 35.25 4.92 10.06
C ALA A 440 35.34 6.34 9.45
N LEU A 441 34.35 7.20 9.73
CA LEU A 441 34.24 8.54 9.14
C LEU A 441 34.11 9.67 10.18
N ASN A 442 34.41 9.39 11.46
CA ASN A 442 34.59 10.42 12.50
C ASN A 442 36.06 10.54 12.89
#